data_AF-A0A9R1F4H3-F1
#
_entry.id   AF-A0A9R1F4H3-F1
#
_cell.length_a   1.000
_cell.length_b   1.000
_cell.length_c   1.000
_cell.angle_alpha   90.00
_cell.angle_beta   90.00
_cell.angle_gamma   90.00
#
_symmetry.space_group_name_H-M   'P 1'
#
loop_
_entity.id
_entity.type
_entity.pdbx_description
1 polymer ?
#
loop_
_entity_poly.entity_id
_entity_poly.type
_entity_poly.pdbx_seq_one_letter_code
_entity_poly.pdbx_strand_id
1 'polypeptide(L)'
;MASNTAPAPAADDELLHEFGPLLRVYKSGRLERPLVLPPVAPGLDPSTGVQSKDVDLGAYSARLYLPPTAATTTAKLPVIVYVHGGGFVAESAKSPNYHRFLNDLASACPALGVSLDYRLAPEHPLPAAYDDCLDALRWVLSAADPWGVELLETDGEGHVFYLFKPDCDKAKEMLDRIVAFVNAAP
;
A
#
# COMPACT_ATOMS: atom_id res chain seq x y z
N MET A 1 1.59 -2.32 -13.99
CA MET A 1 0.45 -3.27 -14.08
C MET A 1 0.97 -4.62 -14.56
N ALA A 2 0.94 -5.65 -13.73
CA ALA A 2 1.10 -7.01 -14.24
C ALA A 2 -0.10 -7.31 -15.15
N SER A 3 0.15 -7.46 -16.45
CA SER A 3 -0.88 -7.85 -17.41
C SER A 3 -1.43 -9.20 -16.99
N ASN A 4 -2.71 -9.25 -16.61
CA ASN A 4 -3.41 -10.49 -16.30
C ASN A 4 -3.83 -11.23 -17.58
N THR A 5 -2.95 -11.29 -18.57
CA THR A 5 -3.13 -12.10 -19.78
C THR A 5 -2.37 -13.40 -19.59
N ALA A 6 -2.85 -14.24 -18.68
CA ALA A 6 -2.41 -15.62 -18.63
C ALA A 6 -2.93 -16.33 -19.90
N PRO A 7 -2.11 -17.16 -20.58
CA PRO A 7 -2.59 -18.00 -21.68
C PRO A 7 -3.73 -18.90 -21.20
N ALA A 8 -4.66 -19.22 -22.10
CA ALA A 8 -5.75 -20.15 -21.82
C ALA A 8 -5.18 -21.47 -21.23
N PRO A 9 -5.80 -22.05 -20.20
CA PRO A 9 -5.27 -23.23 -19.53
C PRO A 9 -5.03 -24.36 -20.53
N ALA A 10 -3.81 -24.88 -20.57
CA ALA A 10 -3.57 -26.20 -21.13
C ALA A 10 -4.34 -27.21 -20.24
N ALA A 11 -5.02 -28.17 -20.86
CA ALA A 11 -5.91 -29.11 -20.15
C ALA A 11 -5.22 -29.92 -19.03
N ASP A 12 -3.88 -29.97 -19.04
CA ASP A 12 -3.05 -30.80 -18.15
C ASP A 12 -2.06 -29.97 -17.30
N ASP A 13 -2.32 -28.68 -17.06
CA ASP A 13 -1.41 -27.85 -16.26
C ASP A 13 -1.48 -28.18 -14.76
N GLU A 14 -0.58 -29.05 -14.30
CA GLU A 14 -0.51 -29.52 -12.92
C GLU A 14 0.01 -28.45 -11.96
N LEU A 15 -0.62 -28.35 -10.79
CA LEU A 15 -0.19 -27.50 -9.69
C LEU A 15 1.16 -27.96 -9.13
N LEU A 16 2.16 -27.08 -9.11
CA LEU A 16 3.50 -27.34 -8.59
C LEU A 16 3.63 -26.90 -7.12
N HIS A 17 3.18 -25.68 -6.80
CA HIS A 17 3.19 -25.14 -5.44
C HIS A 17 1.89 -24.38 -5.14
N GLU A 18 1.38 -24.53 -3.92
CA GLU A 18 0.24 -23.77 -3.41
C GLU A 18 0.63 -23.08 -2.12
N PHE A 19 0.59 -21.75 -2.14
CA PHE A 19 0.93 -20.89 -1.02
C PHE A 19 -0.34 -20.21 -0.49
N GLY A 20 -1.20 -21.01 0.15
CA GLY A 20 -2.49 -20.54 0.70
C GLY A 20 -3.32 -19.76 -0.32
N PRO A 21 -4.27 -18.90 0.08
CA PRO A 21 -5.15 -18.22 -0.86
C PRO A 21 -4.41 -17.19 -1.75
N LEU A 22 -3.11 -16.98 -1.56
CA LEU A 22 -2.35 -15.88 -2.16
C LEU A 22 -1.79 -16.22 -3.54
N LEU A 23 -1.20 -17.41 -3.71
CA LEU A 23 -0.49 -17.77 -4.93
C LEU A 23 -0.53 -19.28 -5.19
N ARG A 24 -0.86 -19.63 -6.43
CA ARG A 24 -0.68 -20.95 -7.02
C ARG A 24 0.33 -20.85 -8.16
N VAL A 25 1.29 -21.77 -8.15
CA VAL A 25 2.32 -21.90 -9.17
C VAL A 25 2.14 -23.23 -9.87
N TYR A 26 1.98 -23.21 -11.19
CA TYR A 26 1.78 -24.41 -11.99
C TYR A 26 3.08 -24.85 -12.68
N LYS A 27 3.19 -26.13 -13.06
CA LYS A 27 4.37 -26.67 -13.74
C LYS A 27 4.66 -25.97 -15.07
N SER A 28 3.64 -25.43 -15.75
CA SER A 28 3.82 -24.60 -16.95
C SER A 28 4.54 -23.27 -16.70
N GLY A 29 4.70 -22.85 -15.44
CA GLY A 29 5.12 -21.50 -15.07
C GLY A 29 3.95 -20.50 -14.94
N ARG A 30 2.71 -20.94 -15.18
CA ARG A 30 1.52 -20.12 -14.91
C ARG A 30 1.43 -19.79 -13.42
N LEU A 31 1.06 -18.55 -13.14
CA LEU A 31 0.80 -18.03 -11.80
C LEU A 31 -0.67 -17.68 -11.71
N GLU A 32 -1.32 -18.08 -10.62
CA GLU A 32 -2.69 -17.69 -10.31
C GLU A 32 -2.72 -17.10 -8.90
N ARG A 33 -3.42 -15.99 -8.73
CA ARG A 33 -3.62 -15.30 -7.45
C ARG A 33 -5.11 -15.34 -7.10
N PRO A 34 -5.58 -16.38 -6.37
CA PRO A 34 -7.01 -16.59 -6.15
C PRO A 34 -7.66 -15.52 -5.28
N LEU A 35 -6.91 -14.92 -4.35
CA LEU A 35 -7.36 -13.81 -3.51
C LEU A 35 -7.14 -12.47 -4.20
N VAL A 36 -7.79 -12.25 -5.33
CA VAL A 36 -7.82 -10.93 -5.99
C VAL A 36 -9.26 -10.49 -6.11
N LEU A 37 -9.65 -9.51 -5.29
CA LEU A 37 -10.90 -8.80 -5.46
C LEU A 37 -10.78 -7.81 -6.64
N PRO A 38 -11.88 -7.46 -7.30
CA PRO A 38 -11.87 -6.45 -8.35
C PRO A 38 -11.24 -5.14 -7.85
N PRO A 39 -10.31 -4.54 -8.62
CA PRO A 39 -9.63 -3.32 -8.20
C PRO A 39 -10.62 -2.15 -8.14
N VAL A 40 -10.40 -1.25 -7.19
CA VAL A 40 -11.18 0.00 -7.05
C VAL A 40 -10.51 1.10 -7.87
N ALA A 41 -11.29 1.85 -8.64
CA ALA A 41 -10.80 3.02 -9.36
C ALA A 41 -10.46 4.16 -8.37
N PRO A 42 -9.44 5.00 -8.64
CA PRO A 42 -9.23 6.19 -7.84
C PRO A 42 -10.34 7.21 -8.11
N GLY A 43 -10.61 8.08 -7.15
CA GLY A 43 -11.67 9.08 -7.24
C GLY A 43 -12.01 9.71 -5.90
N LEU A 44 -13.07 10.52 -5.90
CA LEU A 44 -13.67 11.05 -4.68
C LEU A 44 -14.45 9.93 -3.98
N ASP A 45 -14.09 9.63 -2.73
CA ASP A 45 -14.88 8.76 -1.88
C ASP A 45 -16.00 9.57 -1.20
N PRO A 46 -17.28 9.29 -1.47
CA PRO A 46 -18.39 10.08 -0.93
C PRO A 46 -18.60 9.89 0.58
N SER A 47 -18.07 8.81 1.17
CA SER A 47 -18.25 8.54 2.60
C SER A 47 -17.28 9.33 3.48
N THR A 48 -16.04 9.49 3.01
CA THR A 48 -14.96 10.15 3.75
C THR A 48 -14.60 11.54 3.19
N GLY A 49 -15.03 11.86 1.98
CA GLY A 49 -14.63 13.06 1.26
C GLY A 49 -13.18 13.05 0.77
N VAL A 50 -12.48 11.91 0.90
CA VAL A 50 -11.09 11.75 0.46
C VAL A 50 -11.03 11.67 -1.07
N GLN A 51 -10.12 12.43 -1.67
CA GLN A 51 -9.83 12.37 -3.10
C GLN A 51 -8.61 11.49 -3.33
N SER A 52 -8.73 10.49 -4.22
CA SER A 52 -7.59 9.66 -4.61
C SER A 52 -7.21 9.80 -6.09
N LYS A 53 -5.93 9.55 -6.41
CA LYS A 53 -5.37 9.47 -7.77
C LYS A 53 -4.24 8.45 -7.84
N ASP A 54 -4.04 7.82 -8.99
CA ASP A 54 -2.88 6.96 -9.26
C ASP A 54 -1.74 7.80 -9.86
N VAL A 55 -0.50 7.52 -9.46
CA VAL A 55 0.73 8.13 -9.98
C VAL A 55 1.64 7.03 -10.51
N ASP A 56 2.12 7.20 -11.75
CA ASP A 56 3.09 6.31 -12.38
C ASP A 56 4.52 6.70 -11.95
N LEU A 57 5.25 5.74 -11.39
CA LEU A 57 6.63 5.89 -10.93
C LEU A 57 7.60 5.05 -11.79
N GLY A 58 7.15 4.63 -12.99
CA GLY A 58 7.92 3.87 -13.95
C GLY A 58 7.77 2.36 -13.74
N ALA A 59 8.64 1.76 -12.95
CA ALA A 59 8.63 0.30 -12.74
C ALA A 59 7.45 -0.17 -11.84
N TYR A 60 6.89 0.76 -11.07
CA TYR A 60 5.79 0.55 -10.13
C TYR A 60 4.91 1.82 -10.10
N SER A 61 3.84 1.81 -9.31
CA SER A 61 2.97 2.97 -9.16
C SER A 61 2.61 3.22 -7.70
N ALA A 62 1.98 4.35 -7.41
CA ALA A 62 1.39 4.63 -6.11
C ALA A 62 -0.01 5.20 -6.25
N ARG A 63 -0.87 4.97 -5.26
CA ARG A 63 -2.15 5.68 -5.11
C ARG A 63 -2.04 6.70 -4.00
N LEU A 64 -2.34 7.96 -4.33
CA LEU A 64 -2.38 9.05 -3.37
C LEU A 64 -3.79 9.24 -2.83
N TYR A 65 -3.90 9.67 -1.57
CA TYR A 65 -5.15 9.93 -0.85
C TYR A 65 -5.05 11.30 -0.18
N LEU A 66 -5.80 12.26 -0.71
CA LEU A 66 -5.84 13.64 -0.21
C LEU A 66 -7.08 13.83 0.66
N PRO A 67 -6.93 14.18 1.96
CA PRO A 67 -8.06 14.40 2.84
C PRO A 67 -8.80 15.70 2.50
N PRO A 68 -10.11 15.79 2.81
CA PRO A 68 -10.90 16.98 2.51
C PRO A 68 -10.39 18.25 3.24
N THR A 69 -9.73 18.07 4.39
CA THR A 69 -9.08 19.16 5.14
C THR A 69 -7.96 19.84 4.36
N ALA A 70 -7.37 19.19 3.35
CA ALA A 70 -6.36 19.80 2.48
C ALA A 70 -6.88 21.04 1.75
N ALA A 71 -8.19 21.11 1.49
CA ALA A 71 -8.81 22.25 0.81
C ALA A 71 -8.97 23.48 1.72
N THR A 72 -8.90 23.32 3.04
CA THR A 72 -9.21 24.37 4.02
C THR A 72 -7.99 24.87 4.80
N THR A 73 -6.83 24.24 4.64
CA THR A 73 -5.58 24.61 5.31
C THR A 73 -4.48 25.01 4.34
N THR A 74 -3.63 25.95 4.75
CA THR A 74 -2.38 26.30 4.07
C THR A 74 -1.16 25.63 4.69
N ALA A 75 -1.34 24.91 5.81
CA ALA A 75 -0.29 24.14 6.46
C ALA A 75 0.02 22.87 5.65
N LYS A 76 1.28 22.44 5.68
CA LYS A 76 1.67 21.15 5.11
C LYS A 76 1.00 20.02 5.89
N LEU A 77 0.55 19.00 5.16
CA LEU A 77 -0.02 17.79 5.77
C LEU A 77 1.11 16.80 6.08
N PRO A 78 1.00 16.06 7.21
CA PRO A 78 1.80 14.87 7.42
C PRO A 78 1.58 13.86 6.28
N VAL A 79 2.56 12.99 6.04
CA VAL A 79 2.46 11.96 5.00
C VAL A 79 2.59 10.56 5.57
N ILE A 80 1.71 9.68 5.12
CA ILE A 80 1.71 8.26 5.47
C ILE A 80 2.06 7.48 4.20
N VAL A 81 3.27 6.91 4.17
CA VAL A 81 3.65 5.95 3.13
C VAL A 81 3.22 4.55 3.58
N TYR A 82 2.38 3.91 2.77
CA TYR A 82 1.76 2.63 3.06
C TYR A 82 2.20 1.57 2.07
N VAL A 83 2.64 0.43 2.58
CA VAL A 83 3.04 -0.76 1.81
C VAL A 83 2.04 -1.85 2.13
N HIS A 84 1.26 -2.29 1.15
CA HIS A 84 0.25 -3.31 1.37
C HIS A 84 0.86 -4.68 1.69
N GLY A 85 0.08 -5.52 2.38
CA GLY A 85 0.44 -6.92 2.66
C GLY A 85 0.30 -7.83 1.44
N GLY A 86 0.12 -9.13 1.66
CA GLY A 86 0.06 -10.14 0.58
C GLY A 86 1.36 -10.91 0.36
N GLY A 87 2.26 -10.88 1.34
CA GLY A 87 3.47 -11.72 1.36
C GLY A 87 4.43 -11.47 0.20
N PHE A 88 4.43 -10.25 -0.36
CA PHE A 88 5.15 -9.87 -1.58
C PHE A 88 4.70 -10.56 -2.87
N VAL A 89 3.65 -11.38 -2.83
CA VAL A 89 3.20 -12.20 -3.97
C VAL A 89 1.79 -11.89 -4.43
N ALA A 90 1.00 -11.12 -3.68
CA ALA A 90 -0.39 -10.84 -3.98
C ALA A 90 -0.81 -9.44 -3.50
N GLU A 91 -2.04 -9.06 -3.85
CA GLU A 91 -2.67 -7.77 -3.56
C GLU A 91 -2.07 -6.57 -4.32
N SER A 92 -2.70 -5.39 -4.15
CA SER A 92 -2.36 -4.15 -4.84
C SER A 92 -2.79 -2.95 -3.98
N ALA A 93 -2.22 -1.76 -4.25
CA ALA A 93 -2.74 -0.49 -3.76
C ALA A 93 -4.21 -0.24 -4.15
N LYS A 94 -4.71 -0.96 -5.17
CA LYS A 94 -6.07 -0.87 -5.71
C LYS A 94 -7.03 -1.89 -5.08
N SER A 95 -6.54 -2.79 -4.24
CA SER A 95 -7.40 -3.78 -3.59
C SER A 95 -8.42 -3.10 -2.67
N PRO A 96 -9.69 -3.54 -2.67
CA PRO A 96 -10.76 -2.87 -1.91
C PRO A 96 -10.49 -2.70 -0.42
N ASN A 97 -9.84 -3.67 0.22
CA ASN A 97 -9.56 -3.63 1.66
C ASN A 97 -8.51 -2.56 1.99
N TYR A 98 -7.39 -2.53 1.26
CA TYR A 98 -6.36 -1.51 1.44
C TYR A 98 -6.85 -0.12 1.00
N HIS A 99 -7.65 -0.07 -0.06
CA HIS A 99 -8.23 1.19 -0.53
C HIS A 99 -9.17 1.82 0.50
N ARG A 100 -10.08 1.02 1.07
CA ARG A 100 -10.98 1.45 2.16
C ARG A 100 -10.19 1.92 3.36
N PHE A 101 -9.23 1.10 3.82
CA PHE A 101 -8.39 1.43 4.97
C PHE A 101 -7.70 2.80 4.83
N LEU A 102 -7.15 3.13 3.66
CA LEU A 102 -6.51 4.43 3.47
C LEU A 102 -7.47 5.60 3.28
N ASN A 103 -8.68 5.40 2.76
CA ASN A 103 -9.70 6.45 2.83
C ASN A 103 -10.05 6.77 4.29
N ASP A 104 -10.32 5.73 5.09
CA ASP A 104 -10.66 5.89 6.52
C ASP A 104 -9.51 6.58 7.27
N LEU A 105 -8.26 6.10 7.07
CA LEU A 105 -7.06 6.65 7.69
C LEU A 105 -6.81 8.11 7.31
N ALA A 106 -6.83 8.45 6.02
CA ALA A 106 -6.60 9.83 5.57
C ALA A 106 -7.70 10.78 6.10
N SER A 107 -8.94 10.31 6.21
CA SER A 107 -10.05 11.12 6.71
C SER A 107 -9.94 11.42 8.21
N ALA A 108 -9.55 10.43 9.02
CA ALA A 108 -9.48 10.55 10.47
C ALA A 108 -8.14 11.12 10.96
N CYS A 109 -7.05 10.89 10.23
CA CYS A 109 -5.77 11.55 10.42
C CYS A 109 -5.51 12.44 9.20
N PRO A 110 -5.68 13.78 9.27
CA PRO A 110 -5.59 14.68 8.12
C PRO A 110 -4.15 14.71 7.56
N ALA A 111 -3.83 13.67 6.81
CA ALA A 111 -2.52 13.32 6.30
C ALA A 111 -2.68 12.84 4.86
N LEU A 112 -1.68 13.14 4.03
CA LEU A 112 -1.62 12.61 2.69
C LEU A 112 -1.22 11.13 2.74
N GLY A 113 -2.10 10.24 2.29
CA GLY A 113 -1.80 8.82 2.14
C GLY A 113 -1.08 8.53 0.82
N VAL A 114 -0.03 7.71 0.84
CA VAL A 114 0.74 7.25 -0.32
C VAL A 114 0.80 5.72 -0.28
N SER A 115 -0.09 5.05 -1.01
CA SER A 115 -0.15 3.58 -1.08
C SER A 115 0.70 3.05 -2.23
N LEU A 116 1.72 2.27 -1.95
CA LEU A 116 2.63 1.75 -2.98
C LEU A 116 2.06 0.50 -3.64
N ASP A 117 2.08 0.46 -4.97
CA ASP A 117 1.75 -0.69 -5.81
C ASP A 117 3.05 -1.30 -6.35
N TYR A 118 3.83 -1.88 -5.42
CA TYR A 118 5.17 -2.39 -5.65
C TYR A 118 5.18 -3.69 -6.47
N ARG A 119 6.32 -4.02 -7.06
CA ARG A 119 6.47 -5.24 -7.88
C ARG A 119 6.37 -6.52 -7.04
N LEU A 120 5.59 -7.49 -7.53
CA LEU A 120 5.34 -8.75 -6.84
C LEU A 120 6.29 -9.86 -7.31
N ALA A 121 6.63 -10.74 -6.38
CA ALA A 121 7.19 -12.05 -6.66
C ALA A 121 6.09 -13.01 -7.17
N PRO A 122 6.45 -14.07 -7.92
CA PRO A 122 7.81 -14.41 -8.38
C PRO A 122 8.28 -13.68 -9.65
N GLU A 123 7.43 -12.90 -10.32
CA GLU A 123 7.80 -12.16 -11.55
C GLU A 123 8.95 -11.17 -11.30
N HIS A 124 8.96 -10.57 -10.12
CA HIS A 124 10.04 -9.72 -9.63
C HIS A 124 10.44 -10.19 -8.22
N PRO A 125 11.39 -11.13 -8.11
CA PRO A 125 11.86 -11.62 -6.82
C PRO A 125 12.41 -10.49 -5.94
N LEU A 126 12.42 -10.70 -4.63
CA LEU A 126 13.14 -9.82 -3.71
C LEU A 126 14.61 -9.72 -4.14
N PRO A 127 15.23 -8.52 -4.08
CA PRO A 127 14.79 -7.33 -3.32
C PRO A 127 13.91 -6.33 -4.09
N ALA A 128 13.35 -6.65 -5.26
CA ALA A 128 12.65 -5.68 -6.11
C ALA A 128 11.58 -4.83 -5.37
N ALA A 129 10.76 -5.46 -4.52
CA ALA A 129 9.77 -4.74 -3.71
C ALA A 129 10.40 -3.77 -2.69
N TYR A 130 11.55 -4.11 -2.12
CA TYR A 130 12.29 -3.23 -1.20
C TYR A 130 12.89 -2.04 -1.93
N ASP A 131 13.44 -2.28 -3.11
CA ASP A 131 13.97 -1.22 -3.97
C ASP A 131 12.88 -0.23 -4.37
N ASP A 132 11.69 -0.74 -4.74
CA ASP A 132 10.51 0.09 -5.06
C ASP A 132 10.08 0.93 -3.85
N CYS A 133 10.02 0.34 -2.65
CA CYS A 133 9.63 1.07 -1.44
C CYS A 133 10.62 2.17 -1.07
N LEU A 134 11.93 1.89 -1.19
CA LEU A 134 12.98 2.85 -0.90
C LEU A 134 13.02 3.97 -1.93
N ASP A 135 12.84 3.64 -3.21
CA ASP A 135 12.73 4.61 -4.29
C ASP A 135 11.50 5.51 -4.11
N ALA A 136 10.35 4.94 -3.74
CA ALA A 136 9.13 5.69 -3.48
C ALA A 136 9.30 6.66 -2.30
N LEU A 137 9.99 6.24 -1.23
CA LEU A 137 10.28 7.11 -0.10
C LEU A 137 11.15 8.31 -0.52
N ARG A 138 12.16 8.09 -1.37
CA ARG A 138 12.96 9.18 -1.94
C ARG A 138 12.13 10.10 -2.83
N TRP A 139 11.23 9.54 -3.63
CA TRP A 139 10.30 10.30 -4.46
C TRP A 139 9.39 11.19 -3.60
N VAL A 140 8.79 10.65 -2.53
CA VAL A 140 8.01 11.43 -1.56
C VAL A 140 8.87 12.56 -0.98
N LEU A 141 10.05 12.24 -0.45
CA LEU A 141 10.95 13.23 0.17
C LEU A 141 11.40 14.35 -0.76
N SER A 142 11.48 14.09 -2.07
CA SER A 142 11.81 15.11 -3.05
C SER A 142 10.69 16.15 -3.27
N ALA A 143 9.50 15.93 -2.70
CA ALA A 143 8.29 16.72 -2.91
C ALA A 143 7.95 16.91 -4.40
N ALA A 144 8.23 15.90 -5.21
CA ALA A 144 7.99 15.93 -6.65
C ALA A 144 6.51 16.01 -7.05
N ASP A 145 5.59 15.59 -6.17
CA ASP A 145 4.15 15.75 -6.41
C ASP A 145 3.64 17.11 -5.88
N PRO A 146 2.75 17.81 -6.63
CA PRO A 146 2.15 19.07 -6.20
C PRO A 146 1.41 19.04 -4.87
N TRP A 147 1.05 17.85 -4.37
CA TRP A 147 0.38 17.69 -3.08
C TRP A 147 1.30 17.89 -1.86
N GLY A 148 2.62 18.12 -2.05
CA GLY A 148 3.54 18.78 -1.11
C GLY A 148 3.65 18.17 0.30
N VAL A 149 4.82 17.68 0.70
CA VAL A 149 4.94 16.77 1.85
C VAL A 149 5.86 17.26 2.98
N GLU A 150 5.54 16.85 4.20
CA GLU A 150 6.44 16.83 5.37
C GLU A 150 6.43 15.40 5.94
N LEU A 151 7.60 14.75 5.96
CA LEU A 151 7.75 13.39 6.49
C LEU A 151 7.96 13.47 8.01
N LEU A 152 7.13 12.74 8.76
CA LEU A 152 7.38 12.43 10.16
C LEU A 152 7.87 10.99 10.26
N GLU A 153 9.17 10.79 10.40
CA GLU A 153 9.77 9.50 10.72
C GLU A 153 9.80 9.33 12.25
N THR A 154 9.42 8.14 12.74
CA THR A 154 9.65 7.80 14.16
C THR A 154 10.97 7.02 14.26
N ASP A 155 12.06 7.75 14.48
CA ASP A 155 13.42 7.18 14.57
C ASP A 155 13.48 5.97 15.50
N GLY A 156 13.92 4.83 14.96
CA GLY A 156 14.26 3.62 15.72
C GLY A 156 13.16 2.55 15.78
N GLU A 157 11.95 2.84 15.28
CA GLU A 157 10.84 1.89 15.19
C GLU A 157 10.57 1.61 13.71
N GLY A 158 11.16 0.54 13.16
CA GLY A 158 10.90 0.15 11.77
C GLY A 158 9.40 0.03 11.50
N HIS A 159 8.92 0.64 10.42
CA HIS A 159 7.49 0.59 10.06
C HIS A 159 7.24 -0.43 8.95
N VAL A 160 6.18 -1.21 9.17
CA VAL A 160 5.62 -2.31 8.37
C VAL A 160 6.35 -3.67 8.55
N PHE A 161 5.62 -4.62 9.10
CA PHE A 161 5.92 -6.04 9.41
C PHE A 161 6.78 -6.41 10.64
N TYR A 162 7.61 -5.53 11.22
CA TYR A 162 8.29 -5.85 12.48
C TYR A 162 8.50 -4.61 13.35
N LEU A 163 7.76 -4.52 14.46
CA LEU A 163 8.27 -3.80 15.64
C LEU A 163 9.44 -4.64 16.16
N PHE A 164 10.68 -4.27 15.81
CA PHE A 164 11.86 -5.02 16.24
C PHE A 164 12.10 -4.93 17.76
N LYS A 165 11.57 -3.89 18.41
CA LYS A 165 11.64 -3.66 19.86
C LYS A 165 10.27 -3.22 20.41
N PRO A 166 9.27 -4.12 20.43
CA PRO A 166 7.89 -3.75 20.78
C PRO A 166 7.75 -3.20 22.21
N ASP A 167 8.73 -3.45 23.08
CA ASP A 167 8.72 -3.02 24.48
C ASP A 167 9.35 -1.65 24.74
N CYS A 168 9.89 -0.97 23.72
CA CYS A 168 10.49 0.35 23.92
C CYS A 168 9.41 1.44 24.05
N ASP A 169 9.78 2.59 24.59
CA ASP A 169 8.83 3.67 24.84
C ASP A 169 8.28 4.30 23.55
N LYS A 170 9.09 4.31 22.47
CA LYS A 170 8.68 4.82 21.16
C LYS A 170 7.65 3.92 20.47
N ALA A 171 7.83 2.60 20.55
CA ALA A 171 6.87 1.61 20.05
C ALA A 171 5.54 1.73 20.79
N LYS A 172 5.59 1.88 22.12
CA LYS A 172 4.39 2.09 22.95
C LYS A 172 3.65 3.37 22.57
N GLU A 173 4.36 4.48 22.41
CA GLU A 173 3.73 5.76 22.00
C GLU A 173 3.08 5.66 20.61
N MET A 174 3.73 4.97 19.66
CA MET A 174 3.16 4.69 18.35
C MET A 174 1.91 3.79 18.44
N LEU A 175 1.99 2.70 19.20
CA LEU A 175 0.88 1.80 19.44
C LEU A 175 -0.27 2.51 20.12
N ASP A 176 -0.01 3.36 21.12
CA ASP A 176 -1.03 4.14 21.82
C ASP A 176 -1.73 5.12 20.87
N ARG A 177 -1.00 5.73 19.93
CA ARG A 177 -1.59 6.57 18.88
C ARG A 177 -2.47 5.76 17.91
N ILE A 178 -2.03 4.57 17.51
CA ILE A 178 -2.82 3.68 16.65
C ILE A 178 -4.05 3.15 17.40
N VAL A 179 -3.90 2.77 18.67
CA VAL A 179 -4.97 2.29 19.54
C VAL A 179 -5.97 3.42 19.79
N ALA A 180 -5.51 4.65 20.03
CA ALA A 180 -6.37 5.82 20.15
C ALA A 180 -7.13 6.10 18.85
N PHE A 181 -6.48 5.94 17.70
CA PHE A 181 -7.12 6.04 16.39
C PHE A 181 -8.18 4.95 16.16
N VAL A 182 -7.86 3.68 16.42
CA VAL A 182 -8.79 2.55 16.25
C VAL A 182 -9.98 2.61 17.21
N ASN A 183 -9.77 3.10 18.42
CA ASN A 183 -10.80 3.19 19.46
C ASN A 183 -11.53 4.54 19.48
N ALA A 184 -11.13 5.51 18.64
CA ALA A 184 -11.93 6.69 18.41
C ALA A 184 -13.17 6.26 17.61
N ALA A 185 -14.28 6.04 18.33
CA ALA A 185 -15.59 5.84 17.70
C ALA A 185 -15.94 7.08 16.84
N PRO A 186 -16.69 6.89 15.74
CA PRO A 186 -17.08 7.99 14.85
C PRO A 186 -17.90 9.09 15.55
#